data_AF-A0A6H0SF99-F1
#
_entry.id   AF-A0A6H0SF99-F1
#
_cell.length_a   1.000
_cell.length_b   1.000
_cell.length_c   1.000
_cell.angle_alpha   90.00
_cell.angle_beta   90.00
_cell.angle_gamma   90.00
#
_symmetry.space_group_name_H-M   'P 1'
#
loop_
_entity.id
_entity.type
_entity.pdbx_description
1 polymer ?
#
loop_
_entity_poly.entity_id
_entity_poly.type
_entity_poly.pdbx_seq_one_letter_code
_entity_poly.pdbx_strand_id
1 'polypeptide(L)'
;MELTVLIAITLLCIAWSLWIRRVTWSCRWEVAATLNIALQGGAILLMSPLASETLGKALHSVTGMWNLEDFVGHDMYIVAASAIVYNAVGRLQDDHQMQRAFRQYVELPATLCIPLLLAAFSLSSAHDVYARDFFASPTDSWLSLYWVMLCGMLIYLLGYGARALLVLRKDPRSRRIANVYLVACASGIVACIIRIMSAIFPAFLAWERGVFVWIFACACGAGFALSSAHSWRIKTRWFSKVDR
;
A
#
# COMPACT_ATOMS: atom_id res chain seq x y z
N MET A 1 13.80 -1.61 -18.04
CA MET A 1 14.93 -2.14 -17.24
C MET A 1 15.04 -1.42 -15.91
N GLU A 2 15.10 -0.09 -15.88
CA GLU A 2 15.20 0.70 -14.63
C GLU A 2 14.03 0.46 -13.66
N LEU A 3 12.79 0.45 -14.17
CA LEU A 3 11.60 0.20 -13.34
C LEU A 3 11.60 -1.20 -12.70
N THR A 4 12.01 -2.22 -13.47
CA THR A 4 12.12 -3.60 -12.97
C THR A 4 13.13 -3.69 -11.82
N VAL A 5 14.27 -2.99 -11.93
CA VAL A 5 15.28 -2.92 -10.87
C VAL A 5 14.73 -2.24 -9.63
N LEU A 6 14.00 -1.14 -9.78
CA LEU A 6 13.35 -0.44 -8.66
C LEU A 6 12.35 -1.36 -7.91
N ILE A 7 11.46 -2.03 -8.66
CA ILE A 7 10.50 -2.98 -8.09
C ILE A 7 11.23 -4.12 -7.38
N ALA A 8 12.26 -4.71 -8.00
CA ALA A 8 13.03 -5.79 -7.43
C ALA A 8 13.73 -5.37 -6.12
N ILE A 9 14.39 -4.20 -6.09
CA ILE A 9 15.02 -3.65 -4.88
C ILE A 9 13.98 -3.44 -3.78
N THR A 10 12.79 -2.94 -4.14
CA THR A 10 11.71 -2.70 -3.17
C THR A 10 11.18 -4.01 -2.59
N LEU A 11 10.96 -5.02 -3.43
CA LEU A 11 10.55 -6.36 -2.99
C LEU A 11 11.62 -7.02 -2.13
N LEU A 12 12.91 -6.86 -2.44
CA LEU A 12 14.01 -7.33 -1.60
C LEU A 12 14.02 -6.63 -0.23
N CYS A 13 13.81 -5.31 -0.18
CA CYS A 13 13.66 -4.56 1.07
C CYS A 13 12.49 -5.08 1.91
N ILE A 14 11.36 -5.37 1.26
CA ILE A 14 10.15 -5.90 1.90
C ILE A 14 10.40 -7.32 2.43
N ALA A 15 10.96 -8.22 1.61
CA ALA A 15 11.28 -9.59 2.00
C ALA A 15 12.28 -9.62 3.16
N TRP A 16 13.33 -8.79 3.10
CA TRP A 16 14.29 -8.63 4.19
C TRP A 16 13.63 -8.13 5.48
N SER A 17 12.72 -7.15 5.39
CA SER A 17 11.98 -6.64 6.54
C SER A 17 11.10 -7.73 7.17
N LEU A 18 10.34 -8.47 6.36
CA LEU A 18 9.51 -9.58 6.82
C LEU A 18 10.34 -10.70 7.46
N TRP A 19 11.51 -11.02 6.89
CA TRP A 19 12.42 -12.01 7.46
C TRP A 19 12.91 -11.64 8.87
N ILE A 20 13.34 -10.39 9.05
CA ILE A 20 13.78 -9.86 10.35
C ILE A 20 12.63 -9.88 11.36
N ARG A 21 11.41 -9.63 10.88
CA ARG A 21 10.19 -9.52 11.68
C ARG A 21 9.39 -10.82 11.70
N ARG A 22 9.92 -11.97 11.30
CA ARG A 22 9.13 -13.22 11.21
C ARG A 22 8.45 -13.67 12.51
N VAL A 23 8.96 -13.24 13.67
CA VAL A 23 8.36 -13.56 14.97
C VAL A 23 7.25 -12.58 15.38
N THR A 24 7.10 -11.44 14.68
CA THR A 24 6.08 -10.45 15.03
C THR A 24 4.67 -10.87 14.63
N TRP A 25 4.51 -11.95 13.85
CA TRP A 25 3.22 -12.56 13.54
C TRP A 25 2.48 -13.09 14.77
N SER A 26 3.19 -13.45 15.85
CA SER A 26 2.59 -13.84 17.12
C SER A 26 2.48 -12.68 18.12
N CYS A 27 2.97 -11.49 17.79
CA CYS A 27 2.99 -10.34 18.67
C CYS A 27 1.79 -9.41 18.38
N ARG A 28 0.77 -9.40 19.26
CA ARG A 28 -0.47 -8.59 19.10
C ARG A 28 -0.21 -7.15 18.63
N TRP A 29 0.82 -6.50 19.18
CA TRP A 29 1.14 -5.10 18.93
C TRP A 29 1.99 -4.84 17.68
N GLU A 30 2.49 -5.89 17.02
CA GLU A 30 3.38 -5.79 15.84
C GLU A 30 2.80 -6.48 14.60
N VAL A 31 1.78 -7.34 14.76
CA VAL A 31 1.08 -8.01 13.65
C VAL A 31 0.60 -7.01 12.61
N ALA A 32 -0.07 -5.92 13.02
CA ALA A 32 -0.62 -4.93 12.09
C ALA A 32 0.47 -4.27 11.22
N ALA A 33 1.61 -3.90 11.83
CA ALA A 33 2.74 -3.35 11.08
C ALA A 33 3.42 -4.40 10.17
N THR A 34 3.31 -5.69 10.47
CA THR A 34 3.87 -6.78 9.66
C THR A 34 2.96 -7.12 8.49
N LEU A 35 1.67 -7.21 8.76
CA LEU A 35 0.60 -7.38 7.78
C LEU A 35 0.64 -6.25 6.74
N ASN A 36 0.80 -4.99 7.17
CA ASN A 36 0.99 -3.87 6.26
C ASN A 36 2.11 -4.11 5.24
N ILE A 37 3.30 -4.51 5.70
CA ILE A 37 4.46 -4.72 4.82
C ILE A 37 4.22 -5.89 3.86
N ALA A 38 3.63 -6.98 4.37
CA ALA A 38 3.30 -8.14 3.56
C ALA A 38 2.30 -7.78 2.45
N LEU A 39 1.26 -7.01 2.79
CA LEU A 39 0.24 -6.60 1.86
C LEU A 39 0.76 -5.57 0.83
N GLN A 40 1.59 -4.61 1.23
CA GLN A 40 2.25 -3.71 0.26
C GLN A 40 3.20 -4.46 -0.67
N GLY A 41 3.93 -5.46 -0.15
CA GLY A 41 4.79 -6.31 -0.97
C GLY A 41 4.00 -7.12 -1.98
N GLY A 42 2.89 -7.72 -1.54
CA GLY A 42 1.99 -8.43 -2.43
C GLY A 42 1.36 -7.51 -3.48
N ALA A 43 0.92 -6.30 -3.10
CA ALA A 43 0.42 -5.31 -4.03
C ALA A 43 1.45 -4.95 -5.11
N ILE A 44 2.67 -4.56 -4.70
CA ILE A 44 3.77 -4.22 -5.63
C ILE A 44 4.11 -5.40 -6.55
N LEU A 45 4.11 -6.63 -6.02
CA LEU A 45 4.37 -7.82 -6.80
C LEU A 45 3.27 -8.07 -7.83
N LEU A 46 2.01 -8.05 -7.41
CA LEU A 46 0.85 -8.32 -8.27
C LEU A 46 0.70 -7.29 -9.38
N MET A 47 1.00 -6.03 -9.09
CA MET A 47 0.91 -4.93 -10.06
C MET A 47 2.15 -4.86 -10.97
N SER A 48 3.17 -5.68 -10.72
CA SER A 48 4.41 -5.63 -11.49
C SER A 48 4.21 -6.19 -12.91
N PRO A 49 4.93 -5.68 -13.92
CA PRO A 49 4.86 -6.21 -15.28
C PRO A 49 5.15 -7.72 -15.39
N LEU A 50 5.97 -8.25 -14.49
CA LEU A 50 6.26 -9.67 -14.42
C LEU A 50 5.03 -10.49 -14.00
N ALA A 51 4.24 -9.98 -13.05
CA ALA A 51 3.00 -10.62 -12.61
C ALA A 51 1.96 -10.58 -13.72
N SER A 52 1.79 -9.45 -14.43
CA SER A 52 0.85 -9.38 -15.57
C SER A 52 1.22 -10.36 -16.68
N GLU A 53 2.52 -10.53 -16.95
CA GLU A 53 2.99 -11.48 -17.96
C GLU A 53 2.83 -12.97 -17.58
N THR A 54 2.65 -13.27 -16.30
CA THR A 54 2.60 -14.64 -15.75
C THR A 54 1.26 -14.93 -15.09
N LEU A 55 1.05 -14.40 -13.88
CA LEU A 55 -0.16 -14.56 -13.10
C LEU A 55 -1.38 -13.94 -13.79
N GLY A 56 -1.24 -12.76 -14.41
CA GLY A 56 -2.35 -12.11 -15.12
C GLY A 56 -2.90 -12.96 -16.27
N LYS A 57 -2.02 -13.57 -17.06
CA LYS A 57 -2.42 -14.54 -18.11
C LYS A 57 -3.09 -15.79 -17.52
N ALA A 58 -2.58 -16.29 -16.40
CA ALA A 58 -3.18 -17.45 -15.72
C ALA A 58 -4.58 -17.11 -15.19
N LEU A 59 -4.75 -15.95 -14.56
CA LEU A 59 -6.06 -15.47 -14.09
C LEU A 59 -7.03 -15.28 -15.25
N HIS A 60 -6.62 -14.59 -16.31
CA HIS A 60 -7.44 -14.41 -17.51
C HIS A 60 -7.87 -15.75 -18.12
N SER A 61 -7.01 -16.78 -18.12
CA SER A 61 -7.39 -18.11 -18.64
C SER A 61 -8.53 -18.78 -17.86
N VAL A 62 -8.72 -18.42 -16.58
CA VAL A 62 -9.76 -18.98 -15.70
C VAL A 62 -10.98 -18.07 -15.64
N THR A 63 -10.79 -16.75 -15.61
CA THR A 63 -11.86 -15.76 -15.38
C THR A 63 -12.37 -15.09 -16.65
N GLY A 64 -11.58 -15.08 -17.73
CA GLY A 64 -11.86 -14.31 -18.93
C GLY A 64 -11.61 -12.80 -18.81
N MET A 65 -11.10 -12.31 -17.66
CA MET A 65 -10.83 -10.89 -17.41
C MET A 65 -9.34 -10.61 -17.31
N TRP A 66 -8.86 -9.61 -18.04
CA TRP A 66 -7.48 -9.12 -17.95
C TRP A 66 -7.30 -8.18 -16.74
N ASN A 67 -6.05 -8.02 -16.29
CA ASN A 67 -5.63 -7.08 -15.23
C ASN A 67 -6.30 -7.33 -13.87
N LEU A 68 -6.75 -8.56 -13.61
CA LEU A 68 -7.38 -8.94 -12.35
C LEU A 68 -6.35 -9.02 -11.20
N GLU A 69 -5.11 -9.38 -11.52
CA GLU A 69 -3.97 -9.31 -10.61
C GLU A 69 -3.75 -7.90 -10.08
N ASP A 70 -3.85 -6.89 -10.95
CA ASP A 70 -3.74 -5.48 -10.57
C ASP A 70 -4.88 -5.11 -9.62
N PHE A 71 -6.13 -5.46 -9.96
CA PHE A 71 -7.28 -5.23 -9.08
C PHE A 71 -7.05 -5.81 -7.67
N VAL A 72 -6.62 -7.07 -7.57
CA VAL A 72 -6.30 -7.70 -6.28
C VAL A 72 -5.13 -6.97 -5.59
N GLY A 73 -4.13 -6.52 -6.34
CA GLY A 73 -3.03 -5.71 -5.81
C GLY A 73 -3.51 -4.40 -5.18
N HIS A 74 -4.45 -3.71 -5.82
CA HIS A 74 -5.04 -2.49 -5.28
C HIS A 74 -5.83 -2.72 -3.99
N ASP A 75 -6.61 -3.80 -3.93
CA ASP A 75 -7.33 -4.21 -2.72
C ASP A 75 -6.35 -4.52 -1.58
N MET A 76 -5.27 -5.25 -1.86
CA MET A 76 -4.20 -5.49 -0.89
C MET A 76 -3.61 -4.18 -0.38
N TYR A 77 -3.48 -3.17 -1.23
CA TYR A 77 -2.95 -1.85 -0.86
C TYR A 77 -3.90 -1.08 0.07
N ILE A 78 -5.23 -1.15 -0.15
CA ILE A 78 -6.23 -0.57 0.76
C ILE A 78 -6.15 -1.24 2.14
N VAL A 79 -6.08 -2.57 2.18
CA VAL A 79 -5.98 -3.31 3.44
C VAL A 79 -4.63 -3.02 4.13
N ALA A 80 -3.55 -2.84 3.36
CA ALA A 80 -2.26 -2.43 3.90
C ALA A 80 -2.31 -1.06 4.57
N ALA A 81 -2.90 -0.06 3.89
CA ALA A 81 -3.11 1.27 4.44
C ALA A 81 -3.96 1.24 5.71
N SER A 82 -5.00 0.41 5.73
CA SER A 82 -5.83 0.18 6.91
C SER A 82 -5.02 -0.41 8.08
N ALA A 83 -4.11 -1.35 7.81
CA ALA A 83 -3.22 -1.92 8.82
C ALA A 83 -2.23 -0.89 9.40
N ILE A 84 -1.76 0.08 8.60
CA ILE A 84 -0.97 1.22 9.10
C ILE A 84 -1.78 2.03 10.10
N VAL A 85 -3.02 2.38 9.73
CA VAL A 85 -3.91 3.15 10.61
C VAL A 85 -4.14 2.39 11.92
N TYR A 86 -4.45 1.10 11.85
CA TYR A 86 -4.63 0.26 13.03
C TYR A 86 -3.39 0.29 13.93
N ASN A 87 -2.20 0.10 13.36
CA ASN A 87 -0.94 0.13 14.11
C ASN A 87 -0.62 1.51 14.71
N ALA A 88 -1.00 2.61 14.05
CA ALA A 88 -0.75 3.96 14.54
C ALA A 88 -1.74 4.34 15.66
N VAL A 89 -3.03 4.09 15.46
CA VAL A 89 -4.08 4.43 16.44
C VAL A 89 -4.05 3.51 17.66
N GLY A 90 -3.71 2.23 17.49
CA GLY A 90 -3.56 1.28 18.59
C GLY A 90 -2.43 1.61 19.57
N ARG A 91 -1.59 2.61 19.27
CA ARG A 91 -0.58 3.16 20.19
C ARG A 91 -1.07 4.37 20.98
N LEU A 92 -2.25 4.91 20.67
CA LEU A 92 -2.76 6.17 21.19
C LEU A 92 -4.06 6.03 22.02
N GLN A 93 -4.88 5.02 21.74
CA GLN A 93 -6.21 4.88 22.31
C GLN A 93 -6.40 3.55 23.05
N ASP A 94 -7.30 3.56 24.03
CA ASP A 94 -7.78 2.32 24.67
C ASP A 94 -8.43 1.40 23.64
N ASP A 95 -8.23 0.08 23.82
CA ASP A 95 -8.61 -0.97 22.85
C ASP A 95 -10.08 -0.84 22.37
N HIS A 96 -11.02 -0.46 23.24
CA HIS A 96 -12.44 -0.31 22.87
C HIS A 96 -12.76 0.93 22.03
N GLN A 97 -12.18 2.09 22.35
CA GLN A 97 -12.41 3.31 21.58
C GLN A 97 -11.72 3.22 20.21
N MET A 98 -10.52 2.64 20.19
CA MET A 98 -9.79 2.33 18.97
C MET A 98 -10.62 1.44 18.04
N GLN A 99 -11.19 0.33 18.52
CA GLN A 99 -11.97 -0.57 17.67
C GLN A 99 -13.20 0.09 17.06
N ARG A 100 -13.92 0.93 17.83
CA ARG A 100 -15.08 1.67 17.29
C ARG A 100 -14.67 2.68 16.22
N ALA A 101 -13.63 3.47 16.49
CA ALA A 101 -13.12 4.45 15.54
C ALA A 101 -12.60 3.76 14.26
N PHE A 102 -11.88 2.64 14.41
CA PHE A 102 -11.39 1.86 13.28
C PHE A 102 -12.54 1.31 12.43
N ARG A 103 -13.57 0.73 13.06
CA ARG A 103 -14.75 0.23 12.33
C ARG A 103 -15.44 1.33 11.53
N GLN A 104 -15.66 2.49 12.15
CA GLN A 104 -16.42 3.58 11.55
C GLN A 104 -15.63 4.34 10.47
N TYR A 105 -14.35 4.61 10.70
CA TYR A 105 -13.55 5.48 9.84
C TYR A 105 -12.57 4.75 8.93
N VAL A 106 -12.37 3.44 9.09
CA VAL A 106 -11.41 2.68 8.27
C VAL A 106 -12.09 1.48 7.62
N GLU A 107 -12.65 0.58 8.43
CA GLU A 107 -13.21 -0.69 7.95
C GLU A 107 -14.44 -0.45 7.07
N LEU A 108 -15.41 0.35 7.53
CA LEU A 108 -16.64 0.59 6.78
C LEU A 108 -16.37 1.30 5.44
N PRO A 109 -15.60 2.41 5.37
CA PRO A 109 -15.26 3.03 4.09
C PRO A 109 -14.49 2.08 3.16
N ALA A 110 -13.54 1.29 3.68
CA ALA A 110 -12.78 0.35 2.86
C ALA A 110 -13.65 -0.79 2.33
N THR A 111 -14.53 -1.33 3.17
CA THR A 111 -15.45 -2.42 2.84
C THR A 111 -16.48 -1.98 1.79
N LEU A 112 -16.90 -0.72 1.78
CA LEU A 112 -17.75 -0.16 0.73
C LEU A 112 -16.96 0.19 -0.53
N CYS A 113 -15.72 0.65 -0.39
CA CYS A 113 -14.88 1.04 -1.53
C CYS A 113 -14.54 -0.16 -2.42
N ILE A 114 -14.11 -1.29 -1.84
CA ILE A 114 -13.71 -2.50 -2.59
C ILE A 114 -14.78 -2.99 -3.59
N PRO A 115 -16.05 -3.24 -3.21
CA PRO A 115 -17.07 -3.68 -4.17
C PRO A 115 -17.42 -2.59 -5.21
N LEU A 116 -17.33 -1.31 -4.85
CA LEU A 116 -17.52 -0.22 -5.82
C LEU A 116 -16.36 -0.15 -6.82
N LEU A 117 -15.13 -0.42 -6.38
CA LEU A 117 -13.98 -0.55 -7.26
C LEU A 117 -14.15 -1.73 -8.22
N LEU A 118 -14.61 -2.88 -7.72
CA LEU A 118 -14.92 -4.03 -8.57
C LEU A 118 -15.98 -3.70 -9.61
N ALA A 119 -17.04 -2.99 -9.23
CA ALA A 119 -18.08 -2.55 -10.16
C ALA A 119 -17.51 -1.60 -11.23
N ALA A 120 -16.74 -0.58 -10.83
CA ALA A 120 -16.12 0.35 -11.77
C ALA A 120 -15.12 -0.34 -12.71
N PHE A 121 -14.34 -1.30 -12.21
CA PHE A 121 -13.43 -2.11 -13.01
C PHE A 121 -14.18 -2.99 -14.03
N SER A 122 -15.25 -3.65 -13.59
CA SER A 122 -16.05 -4.54 -14.45
C SER A 122 -16.82 -3.78 -15.54
N LEU A 123 -17.14 -2.51 -15.31
CA LEU A 123 -17.80 -1.64 -16.30
C LEU A 123 -16.82 -0.95 -17.26
N SER A 124 -15.52 -0.96 -16.94
CA SER A 124 -14.47 -0.40 -17.77
C SER A 124 -14.02 -1.40 -18.82
N SER A 125 -13.65 -0.92 -20.01
CA SER A 125 -12.95 -1.70 -21.05
C SER A 125 -11.57 -2.21 -20.62
N ALA A 126 -11.09 -1.81 -19.45
CA ALA A 126 -9.83 -2.24 -18.89
C ALA A 126 -9.75 -3.75 -18.64
N HIS A 127 -10.87 -4.45 -18.45
CA HIS A 127 -10.85 -5.91 -18.30
C HIS A 127 -10.79 -6.67 -19.64
N ASP A 128 -11.03 -5.99 -20.77
CA ASP A 128 -11.01 -6.59 -22.11
C ASP A 128 -9.62 -6.57 -22.76
N VAL A 129 -8.75 -5.65 -22.33
CA VAL A 129 -7.46 -5.41 -22.98
C VAL A 129 -6.31 -5.66 -22.01
N TYR A 130 -5.37 -6.51 -22.43
CA TYR A 130 -4.13 -6.75 -21.69
C TYR A 130 -3.31 -5.47 -21.53
N ALA A 131 -2.97 -5.13 -20.28
CA ALA A 131 -2.01 -4.10 -19.98
C ALA A 131 -0.77 -4.73 -19.34
N ARG A 132 0.42 -4.45 -19.89
CA ARG A 132 1.68 -4.86 -19.26
C ARG A 132 1.99 -4.05 -18.00
N ASP A 133 1.58 -2.79 -17.98
CA ASP A 133 1.65 -1.92 -16.82
C ASP A 133 0.33 -1.18 -16.73
N PHE A 134 -0.49 -1.53 -15.74
CA PHE A 134 -1.83 -0.99 -15.59
C PHE A 134 -1.83 0.51 -15.25
N PHE A 135 -0.74 1.03 -14.69
CA PHE A 135 -0.58 2.47 -14.48
C PHE A 135 -0.34 3.24 -15.77
N ALA A 136 0.22 2.59 -16.78
CA ALA A 136 0.45 3.17 -18.10
C ALA A 136 -0.74 2.95 -19.07
N SER A 137 -1.78 2.24 -18.63
CA SER A 137 -2.95 1.95 -19.45
C SER A 137 -3.84 3.20 -19.65
N PRO A 138 -4.31 3.47 -20.88
CA PRO A 138 -5.34 4.47 -21.12
C PRO A 138 -6.58 4.22 -20.25
N THR A 139 -7.21 5.30 -19.81
CA THR A 139 -8.37 5.25 -18.93
C THR A 139 -9.64 5.69 -19.66
N ASP A 140 -10.64 4.81 -19.70
CA ASP A 140 -12.02 5.23 -19.99
C ASP A 140 -12.67 5.88 -18.77
N SER A 141 -13.92 6.36 -18.89
CA SER A 141 -14.60 7.06 -17.80
C SER A 141 -14.79 6.22 -16.53
N TRP A 142 -15.01 4.91 -16.66
CA TRP A 142 -15.18 4.01 -15.52
C TRP A 142 -13.83 3.71 -14.85
N LEU A 143 -12.77 3.55 -15.64
CA LEU A 143 -11.42 3.39 -15.11
C LEU A 143 -10.94 4.69 -14.44
N SER A 144 -11.26 5.86 -14.99
CA SER A 144 -10.96 7.14 -14.33
C SER A 144 -11.68 7.25 -12.98
N LEU A 145 -12.96 6.86 -12.90
CA LEU A 145 -13.71 6.79 -11.65
C LEU A 145 -13.05 5.81 -10.66
N TYR A 146 -12.67 4.61 -11.13
CA TYR A 146 -11.95 3.60 -10.35
C TYR A 146 -10.68 4.21 -9.70
N TRP A 147 -9.84 4.89 -10.48
CA TRP A 147 -8.62 5.50 -9.96
C TRP A 147 -8.89 6.63 -8.97
N VAL A 148 -9.88 7.47 -9.23
CA VAL A 148 -10.29 8.54 -8.30
C VAL A 148 -10.77 7.95 -6.97
N MET A 149 -11.58 6.89 -7.01
CA MET A 149 -12.07 6.22 -5.81
C MET A 149 -10.94 5.54 -5.04
N LEU A 150 -10.11 4.75 -5.71
CA LEU A 150 -9.01 4.01 -5.11
C LEU A 150 -7.98 4.97 -4.50
N CYS A 151 -7.47 5.92 -5.29
CA CYS A 151 -6.48 6.87 -4.83
C CYS A 151 -7.05 7.81 -3.77
N GLY A 152 -8.33 8.22 -3.90
CA GLY A 152 -9.02 9.00 -2.88
C GLY A 152 -9.09 8.26 -1.54
N MET A 153 -9.43 6.97 -1.56
CA MET A 153 -9.48 6.13 -0.37
C MET A 153 -8.09 5.96 0.26
N LEU A 154 -7.06 5.73 -0.54
CA LEU A 154 -5.68 5.62 -0.06
C LEU A 154 -5.16 6.92 0.53
N ILE A 155 -5.43 8.07 -0.10
CA ILE A 155 -5.09 9.39 0.43
C ILE A 155 -5.78 9.61 1.78
N TYR A 156 -7.07 9.26 1.87
CA TYR A 156 -7.83 9.35 3.10
C TYR A 156 -7.22 8.50 4.23
N LEU A 157 -6.93 7.22 3.97
CA LEU A 157 -6.33 6.31 4.96
C LEU A 157 -4.92 6.74 5.39
N LEU A 158 -4.06 7.07 4.42
CA LEU A 158 -2.70 7.53 4.68
C LEU A 158 -2.70 8.86 5.44
N GLY A 159 -3.61 9.78 5.11
CA GLY A 159 -3.81 11.04 5.82
C GLY A 159 -4.31 10.83 7.25
N TYR A 160 -5.24 9.91 7.45
CA TYR A 160 -5.75 9.54 8.78
C TYR A 160 -4.63 8.92 9.64
N GLY A 161 -3.87 7.96 9.08
CA GLY A 161 -2.70 7.38 9.73
C GLY A 161 -1.61 8.41 10.03
N ALA A 162 -1.35 9.33 9.09
CA ALA A 162 -0.40 10.43 9.28
C ALA A 162 -0.79 11.34 10.44
N ARG A 163 -2.08 11.64 10.62
CA ARG A 163 -2.56 12.41 11.79
C ARG A 163 -2.23 11.71 13.11
N ALA A 164 -2.45 10.40 13.20
CA ALA A 164 -2.06 9.62 14.38
C ALA A 164 -0.53 9.63 14.60
N LEU A 165 0.25 9.49 13.53
CA LEU A 165 1.71 9.55 13.59
C LEU A 165 2.24 10.93 14.02
N LEU A 166 1.57 12.03 13.66
CA LEU A 166 1.91 13.37 14.13
C LEU A 166 1.71 13.53 15.64
N VAL A 167 0.71 12.85 16.22
CA VAL A 167 0.55 12.79 17.68
C VAL A 167 1.70 12.00 18.31
N LEU A 168 2.01 10.82 17.77
CA LEU A 168 3.15 9.98 18.23
C LEU A 168 4.50 10.70 18.10
N ARG A 169 4.65 11.61 17.13
CA ARG A 169 5.87 12.40 16.91
C ARG A 169 6.22 13.32 18.10
N LYS A 170 5.24 13.67 18.94
CA LYS A 170 5.46 14.50 20.13
C LYS A 170 6.35 13.80 21.16
N ASP A 171 6.26 12.47 21.25
CA ASP A 171 7.14 11.66 22.10
C ASP A 171 8.57 11.58 21.51
N PRO A 172 9.61 12.04 22.25
CA PRO A 172 11.01 11.98 21.81
C PRO A 172 11.49 10.58 21.44
N ARG A 173 10.97 9.53 22.10
CA ARG A 173 11.38 8.14 21.86
C ARG A 173 10.87 7.61 20.51
N SER A 174 9.68 8.06 20.11
CA SER A 174 8.99 7.59 18.91
C SER A 174 9.20 8.50 17.68
N ARG A 175 9.71 9.72 17.88
CA ARG A 175 9.85 10.76 16.86
C ARG A 175 10.55 10.33 15.58
N ARG A 176 11.67 9.61 15.68
CA ARG A 176 12.46 9.21 14.49
C ARG A 176 11.68 8.24 13.61
N ILE A 177 11.03 7.25 14.21
CA ILE A 177 10.23 6.26 13.47
C ILE A 177 8.98 6.93 12.88
N ALA A 178 8.32 7.80 13.66
CA ALA A 178 7.16 8.56 13.19
C ALA A 178 7.50 9.44 11.97
N ASN A 179 8.65 10.12 11.96
CA ASN A 179 9.09 10.92 10.81
C ASN A 179 9.25 10.07 9.54
N VAL A 180 9.88 8.90 9.62
CA VAL A 180 10.07 8.04 8.44
C VAL A 180 8.72 7.51 7.94
N TYR A 181 7.82 7.11 8.84
CA TYR A 181 6.46 6.71 8.46
C TYR A 181 5.69 7.86 7.81
N LEU A 182 5.83 9.10 8.30
CA LEU A 182 5.19 10.28 7.70
C LEU A 182 5.71 10.56 6.29
N VAL A 183 7.02 10.43 6.06
CA VAL A 183 7.62 10.55 4.72
C VAL A 183 7.10 9.44 3.80
N ALA A 184 6.96 8.21 4.29
CA ALA A 184 6.37 7.10 3.54
C ALA A 184 4.89 7.38 3.18
N CYS A 185 4.08 7.87 4.14
CA CYS A 185 2.70 8.32 3.86
C CYS A 185 2.66 9.42 2.80
N ALA A 186 3.52 10.44 2.92
CA ALA A 186 3.58 11.54 1.95
C ALA A 186 3.94 11.04 0.55
N SER A 187 4.89 10.12 0.45
CA SER A 187 5.26 9.45 -0.80
C SER A 187 4.06 8.73 -1.43
N GLY A 188 3.33 7.93 -0.66
CA GLY A 188 2.12 7.25 -1.15
C GLY A 188 1.01 8.20 -1.59
N ILE A 189 0.82 9.31 -0.87
CA ILE A 189 -0.14 10.36 -1.25
C ILE A 189 0.26 11.01 -2.59
N VAL A 190 1.55 11.31 -2.78
CA VAL A 190 2.04 11.86 -4.06
C VAL A 190 1.81 10.87 -5.20
N ALA A 191 2.08 9.58 -5.02
CA ALA A 191 1.77 8.54 -6.01
C ALA A 191 0.28 8.56 -6.40
N CYS A 192 -0.61 8.65 -5.40
CA CYS A 192 -2.05 8.70 -5.61
C CYS A 192 -2.49 9.96 -6.36
N ILE A 193 -1.93 11.13 -6.04
CA ILE A 193 -2.22 12.39 -6.74
C ILE A 193 -1.78 12.29 -8.21
N ILE A 194 -0.56 11.82 -8.47
CA ILE A 194 -0.06 11.62 -9.83
C ILE A 194 -0.96 10.66 -10.60
N ARG A 195 -1.41 9.57 -9.96
CA ARG A 195 -2.30 8.60 -10.62
C ARG A 195 -3.68 9.16 -10.94
N ILE A 196 -4.25 9.98 -10.06
CA ILE A 196 -5.49 10.72 -10.34
C ILE A 196 -5.30 11.67 -11.52
N MET A 197 -4.18 12.42 -11.53
CA MET A 197 -3.86 13.32 -12.64
C MET A 197 -3.71 12.56 -13.96
N SER A 198 -3.02 11.42 -13.97
CA SER A 198 -2.88 10.60 -15.18
C SER A 198 -4.19 9.92 -15.61
N ALA A 199 -5.10 9.66 -14.67
CA ALA A 199 -6.44 9.13 -14.98
C ALA A 199 -7.39 10.17 -15.59
N ILE A 200 -7.21 11.45 -15.29
CA ILE A 200 -8.11 12.53 -15.75
C ILE A 200 -7.54 13.23 -16.98
N PHE A 201 -6.22 13.32 -17.10
CA PHE A 201 -5.54 14.06 -18.16
C PHE A 201 -4.72 13.11 -19.05
N PRO A 202 -5.26 12.65 -20.20
CA PRO A 202 -4.56 11.73 -21.10
C PRO A 202 -3.20 12.25 -21.59
N ALA A 203 -3.06 13.56 -21.79
CA ALA A 203 -1.80 14.19 -22.15
C ALA A 203 -0.73 14.01 -21.06
N PHE A 204 -1.12 14.06 -19.79
CA PHE A 204 -0.20 13.82 -18.67
C PHE A 204 0.19 12.34 -18.59
N LEU A 205 -0.75 11.42 -18.79
CA LEU A 205 -0.47 9.98 -18.86
C LEU A 205 0.53 9.63 -19.97
N ALA A 206 0.39 10.22 -21.16
CA ALA A 206 1.29 9.96 -22.30
C ALA A 206 2.76 10.34 -22.01
N TRP A 207 2.95 11.36 -21.14
CA TRP A 207 4.26 11.82 -20.69
C TRP A 207 4.78 11.01 -19.49
N GLU A 208 3.94 10.78 -18.48
CA GLU A 208 4.32 10.15 -17.20
C GLU A 208 4.46 8.63 -17.29
N ARG A 209 3.60 7.97 -18.08
CA ARG A 209 3.65 6.53 -18.40
C ARG A 209 3.74 5.60 -17.18
N GLY A 210 3.16 5.98 -16.05
CA GLY A 210 3.18 5.23 -14.79
C GLY A 210 4.49 5.29 -14.01
N VAL A 211 5.55 5.92 -14.54
CA VAL A 211 6.91 5.87 -13.95
C VAL A 211 6.96 6.58 -12.60
N PHE A 212 6.35 7.76 -12.47
CA PHE A 212 6.36 8.50 -11.22
C PHE A 212 5.45 7.83 -10.18
N VAL A 213 4.31 7.28 -10.60
CA VAL A 213 3.46 6.47 -9.70
C VAL A 213 4.29 5.34 -9.08
N TRP A 214 5.06 4.61 -9.90
CA TRP A 214 5.94 3.56 -9.43
C TRP A 214 7.05 4.04 -8.48
N ILE A 215 7.74 5.14 -8.81
CA ILE A 215 8.81 5.69 -7.96
C ILE A 215 8.28 5.99 -6.56
N PHE A 216 7.16 6.70 -6.48
CA PHE A 216 6.56 7.08 -5.20
C PHE A 216 5.90 5.90 -4.47
N ALA A 217 5.26 4.97 -5.19
CA ALA A 217 4.72 3.74 -4.57
C ALA A 217 5.84 2.86 -4.00
N CYS A 218 6.93 2.67 -4.73
CA CYS A 218 8.09 1.91 -4.27
C CYS A 218 8.78 2.58 -3.07
N ALA A 219 8.94 3.91 -3.10
CA ALA A 219 9.48 4.66 -1.97
C ALA A 219 8.59 4.57 -0.73
N CYS A 220 7.26 4.57 -0.89
CA CYS A 220 6.29 4.33 0.17
C CYS A 220 6.50 2.93 0.80
N GLY A 221 6.50 1.88 -0.02
CA GLY A 221 6.69 0.49 0.40
C GLY A 221 8.04 0.25 1.08
N ALA A 222 9.14 0.69 0.47
CA ALA A 222 10.47 0.60 1.06
C ALA A 222 10.57 1.39 2.37
N GLY A 223 9.97 2.58 2.44
CA GLY A 223 9.93 3.42 3.62
C GLY A 223 9.27 2.72 4.81
N PHE A 224 8.09 2.13 4.61
CA PHE A 224 7.43 1.34 5.65
C PHE A 224 8.20 0.05 6.00
N ALA A 225 8.76 -0.64 5.02
CA ALA A 225 9.53 -1.86 5.23
C ALA A 225 10.77 -1.61 6.10
N LEU A 226 11.62 -0.67 5.70
CA LEU A 226 12.89 -0.38 6.37
C LEU A 226 12.69 0.20 7.77
N SER A 227 11.73 1.12 7.93
CA SER A 227 11.43 1.73 9.23
C SER A 227 10.91 0.70 10.24
N SER A 228 10.07 -0.23 9.81
CA SER A 228 9.55 -1.30 10.66
C SER A 228 10.62 -2.32 11.05
N ALA A 229 11.49 -2.70 10.10
CA ALA A 229 12.63 -3.57 10.39
C ALA A 229 13.58 -2.93 11.42
N HIS A 230 13.88 -1.64 11.23
CA HIS A 230 14.72 -0.88 12.15
C HIS A 230 14.08 -0.75 13.54
N SER A 231 12.78 -0.44 13.61
CA SER A 231 12.01 -0.40 14.85
C SER A 231 12.08 -1.73 15.61
N TRP A 232 11.87 -2.86 14.91
CA TRP A 232 11.94 -4.18 15.52
C TRP A 232 13.34 -4.51 16.05
N ARG A 233 14.40 -4.24 15.29
CA ARG A 233 15.79 -4.46 15.71
C ARG A 233 16.15 -3.68 16.99
N ILE A 234 15.62 -2.48 17.18
CA ILE A 234 15.84 -1.73 18.42
C ILE A 234 15.15 -2.41 19.60
N LYS A 235 13.92 -2.90 19.42
CA LYS A 235 13.17 -3.59 20.46
C LYS A 235 13.81 -4.93 20.85
N THR A 236 14.32 -5.71 19.89
CA THR A 236 14.95 -7.00 20.18
C THR A 236 16.30 -6.87 20.90
N ARG A 237 17.05 -5.79 20.67
CA ARG A 237 18.32 -5.53 21.37
C ARG A 237 18.18 -5.45 22.89
N TRP A 238 17.01 -5.07 23.40
CA TRP A 238 16.74 -5.06 24.84
C TRP A 238 16.62 -6.47 25.42
N PHE A 239 16.03 -7.41 24.68
CA PHE A 239 15.89 -8.80 25.11
C PHE A 239 17.23 -9.54 25.11
N SER A 240 18.10 -9.31 24.12
CA SER A 240 19.41 -9.98 24.03
C SER A 240 20.44 -9.55 25.09
N LYS A 241 20.15 -8.52 25.89
CA LYS A 241 21.03 -8.07 26.98
C LYS A 241 20.75 -8.75 28.33
N VAL A 242 19.64 -9.47 28.47
CA VAL A 242 19.27 -10.13 29.74
C VAL A 242 19.93 -11.51 29.87
N ASP A 243 20.45 -12.06 28.77
CA ASP A 243 21.13 -13.38 28.74
C ASP A 243 22.67 -13.28 28.85
N ARG A 244 23.23 -12.22 29.45
CA ARG A 244 24.68 -12.11 29.73
C ARG A 244 24.96 -11.63 31.13
#